data_AF-A0A016VEB3-F1
#
_entry.id   AF-A0A016VEB3-F1
#
_cell.length_a   1.000
_cell.length_b   1.000
_cell.length_c   1.000
_cell.angle_alpha   90.00
_cell.angle_beta   90.00
_cell.angle_gamma   90.00
#
_symmetry.space_group_name_H-M   'P 1'
#
loop_
_entity.id
_entity.type
_entity.pdbx_description
1 polymer ?
#
loop_
_entity_poly.entity_id
_entity_poly.type
_entity_poly.pdbx_seq_one_letter_code
_entity_poly.pdbx_strand_id
1 'polypeptide(L)' 'MQISLILAMEKDQTSSIYCITCFRDDVVVAVANAGPVPVAIQFLELFKRKIKVTREDVEKNESDDWLAWLDK' A
#
# COMPACT_ATOMS: atom_id res chain seq x y z
N MET A 1 6.65 18.83 -11.40
CA MET A 1 6.17 17.44 -11.28
C MET A 1 6.50 16.99 -9.86
N GLN A 2 5.49 16.82 -9.00
CA GLN A 2 5.69 16.59 -7.56
C GLN A 2 5.37 15.13 -7.24
N ILE A 3 6.40 14.37 -6.85
CA ILE A 3 6.26 13.00 -6.32
C ILE A 3 6.29 13.14 -4.81
N SER A 4 5.21 12.76 -4.14
CA SER A 4 5.12 12.81 -2.68
C SER A 4 5.42 11.43 -2.12
N LEU A 5 6.60 11.27 -1.52
CA LEU A 5 6.93 10.09 -0.72
C LEU A 5 6.24 10.26 0.65
N ILE A 6 5.22 9.46 0.93
CA ILE A 6 4.67 9.39 2.28
C ILE A 6 5.30 8.16 2.92
N LEU A 7 6.18 8.38 3.89
CA LEU A 7 6.54 7.33 4.84
C LEU A 7 5.29 7.09 5.68
N ALA A 8 4.58 5.98 5.44
CA ALA A 8 3.67 5.43 6.43
C ALA A 8 4.52 4.85 7.58
N MET A 9 5.07 5.73 8.41
CA MET A 9 5.71 5.38 9.68
C MET A 9 4.64 5.35 10.77
N GLU A 10 3.80 4.34 10.77
CA GLU A 10 3.01 4.01 11.95
C GLU A 10 2.55 2.56 11.86
N LYS A 11 3.29 1.66 12.51
CA LYS A 11 2.72 0.70 13.46
C LYS A 11 3.86 0.01 14.19
N ASP A 12 3.89 0.31 15.47
CA ASP A 12 4.53 -0.44 16.55
C ASP A 12 6.05 -0.44 16.61
N GLN A 13 6.56 0.22 17.65
CA GLN A 13 7.94 0.31 18.06
C GLN A 13 8.43 -1.03 18.64
N THR A 14 8.14 -2.16 17.99
CA THR A 14 8.57 -3.50 18.46
C THR A 14 8.72 -4.56 17.37
N SER A 15 8.31 -4.31 16.13
CA SER A 15 8.51 -5.23 15.00
C SER A 15 8.90 -4.47 13.75
N SER A 16 10.06 -4.78 13.15
CA SER A 16 10.64 -4.11 11.98
C SER A 16 9.86 -4.31 10.67
N ILE A 17 8.57 -3.94 10.64
CA ILE A 17 7.66 -4.12 9.51
C ILE A 17 7.39 -2.75 8.89
N TYR A 18 7.85 -2.53 7.66
CA TYR A 18 7.65 -1.26 6.95
C TYR A 18 7.06 -1.49 5.57
N CYS A 19 5.90 -0.88 5.30
CA CYS A 19 5.31 -0.78 3.97
C CYS A 19 5.34 0.70 3.54
N ILE A 20 5.99 0.98 2.41
CA ILE A 20 6.13 2.32 1.84
C ILE A 20 5.30 2.35 0.55
N THR A 21 4.33 3.26 0.49
CA THR A 21 3.49 3.49 -0.69
C THR A 21 3.84 4.84 -1.31
N CYS A 22 4.10 4.83 -2.62
CA CYS A 22 4.33 6.06 -3.39
C CYS A 22 3.04 6.46 -4.10
N PHE A 23 2.70 7.74 -4.04
CA PHE A 23 1.50 8.29 -4.65
C PHE A 23 1.82 9.18 -5.85
N ARG A 24 0.98 9.12 -6.88
CA ARG A 24 0.91 10.07 -7.97
C ARG A 24 -0.56 10.38 -8.24
N ASP A 25 -0.90 11.66 -8.23
CA ASP A 25 -2.29 12.13 -8.45
C ASP A 25 -3.29 11.38 -7.53
N ASP A 26 -2.92 11.24 -6.25
CA ASP A 26 -3.64 10.53 -5.18
C ASP A 26 -3.76 9.00 -5.33
N VAL A 27 -3.18 8.42 -6.38
CA VAL A 27 -3.18 6.97 -6.63
C VAL A 27 -1.83 6.35 -6.27
N VAL A 28 -1.86 5.16 -5.66
CA VAL A 28 -0.66 4.36 -5.39
C VAL A 28 -0.04 3.91 -6.70
N VAL A 29 1.24 4.23 -6.91
CA VAL A 29 2.01 3.87 -8.12
C VAL A 29 3.20 2.95 -7.85
N ALA A 30 3.64 2.86 -6.61
CA ALA A 30 4.67 1.92 -6.20
C ALA A 30 4.49 1.53 -4.74
N VAL A 31 4.87 0.30 -4.42
CA VAL A 31 4.83 -0.24 -3.05
C VAL A 31 6.14 -0.97 -2.77
N ALA A 32 6.79 -0.62 -1.67
CA ALA A 32 7.94 -1.34 -1.13
C ALA A 32 7.56 -1.91 0.23
N ASN A 33 7.89 -3.17 0.48
CA ASN A 33 7.50 -3.86 1.70
C ASN A 33 8.69 -4.60 2.29
N ALA A 34 8.99 -4.30 3.55
CA ALA A 34 9.98 -4.97 4.38
C ALA A 34 9.24 -5.53 5.60
N GLY A 35 8.49 -6.61 5.39
CA GLY A 35 7.62 -7.22 6.40
C GLY A 35 7.29 -8.68 6.08
N PRO A 36 6.76 -9.45 7.04
CA PRO A 36 6.44 -10.87 6.86
C PRO A 36 5.22 -11.10 5.96
N VAL A 37 4.32 -10.12 5.86
CA VAL A 37 3.16 -10.16 4.97
C VAL A 37 3.60 -9.73 3.58
N PRO A 38 3.33 -10.48 2.49
CA PRO A 38 3.79 -10.14 1.14
C PRO A 38 2.93 -9.05 0.48
N VAL A 39 2.79 -7.88 1.12
CA VAL A 39 1.94 -6.76 0.68
C VAL A 39 2.25 -6.31 -0.75
N ALA A 40 3.54 -6.22 -1.10
CA ALA A 40 3.95 -5.86 -2.46
C ALA A 40 3.44 -6.86 -3.53
N ILE A 41 3.33 -8.14 -3.20
CA ILE A 41 2.77 -9.16 -4.10
C ILE A 41 1.26 -8.95 -4.26
N GLN A 42 0.55 -8.62 -3.18
CA GLN A 42 -0.88 -8.33 -3.25
C GLN A 42 -1.17 -7.10 -4.12
N PHE A 43 -0.39 -6.03 -3.97
CA PHE A 43 -0.48 -4.85 -4.84
C PHE A 43 -0.15 -5.14 -6.29
N LEU A 44 0.77 -6.08 -6.57
CA LEU A 44 1.04 -6.51 -7.94
C LEU A 44 -0.22 -7.05 -8.61
N GLU A 45 -1.04 -7.83 -7.90
CA GLU A 45 -2.30 -8.35 -8.42
C GLU A 45 -3.34 -7.24 -8.63
N LEU A 46 -3.43 -6.28 -7.71
CA LEU A 46 -4.28 -5.09 -7.90
C LEU A 46 -3.86 -4.30 -9.15
N PHE A 47 -2.56 -4.09 -9.35
CA PHE A 47 -2.04 -3.39 -10.54
C PHE A 47 -2.30 -4.16 -11.84
N LYS A 48 -2.14 -5.49 -11.86
CA LYS A 48 -2.50 -6.32 -13.03
C LYS A 48 -3.96 -6.17 -13.42
N ARG A 49 -4.85 -6.06 -12.42
CA ARG A 49 -6.29 -5.85 -12.63
C ARG A 49 -6.70 -4.39 -12.86
N LYS A 50 -5.73 -3.46 -12.86
CA LYS A 50 -5.95 -2.01 -12.99
C LYS A 50 -6.88 -1.44 -11.91
N ILE A 51 -6.91 -2.08 -10.73
CA ILE A 51 -7.63 -1.57 -9.57
C ILE A 51 -6.82 -0.38 -9.05
N LYS A 52 -7.46 0.78 -8.97
CA LYS A 52 -6.84 2.00 -8.44
C LYS A 52 -6.98 1.99 -6.93
N VAL A 53 -5.86 2.13 -6.24
CA VAL A 53 -5.82 2.32 -4.79
C VAL A 53 -5.47 3.78 -4.54
N THR A 54 -6.31 4.48 -3.80
CA THR A 54 -6.11 5.89 -3.44
C THR A 54 -5.45 6.04 -2.09
N ARG A 55 -5.06 7.26 -1.70
CA ARG A 55 -4.58 7.53 -0.34
C ARG A 55 -5.63 7.20 0.71
N GLU A 56 -6.88 7.57 0.46
CA GLU A 56 -8.00 7.30 1.37
C GLU A 56 -8.19 5.79 1.60
N ASP A 57 -8.00 4.99 0.55
CA ASP A 57 -8.07 3.53 0.64
C ASP A 57 -6.95 2.95 1.52
N VAL A 58 -5.75 3.52 1.44
CA VAL A 58 -4.61 3.16 2.29
C VAL A 58 -4.84 3.55 3.75
N GLU A 59 -5.36 4.75 3.99
CA GLU A 59 -5.65 5.23 5.36
C GLU A 59 -6.78 4.42 6.03
N LYS A 60 -7.76 3.94 5.26
CA LYS A 60 -8.88 3.13 5.76
C LYS A 60 -8.57 1.64 5.88
N ASN A 61 -7.48 1.15 5.28
CA ASN A 61 -7.14 -0.26 5.30
C ASN A 61 -6.40 -0.63 6.59
N GLU A 62 -7.15 -0.88 7.66
CA GLU A 62 -6.58 -1.21 8.98
C GLU A 62 -6.04 -2.65 9.08
N SER A 63 -6.41 -3.55 8.16
CA SER A 63 -6.14 -5.00 8.23
C SER A 63 -4.96 -5.49 7.39
N ASP A 64 -4.36 -4.62 6.56
CA ASP A 64 -3.30 -4.97 5.59
C ASP A 64 -3.69 -6.08 4.57
N ASP A 65 -4.97 -6.43 4.48
CA ASP A 65 -5.48 -7.42 3.53
C ASP A 65 -5.95 -6.75 2.23
N TRP A 66 -5.01 -6.60 1.30
CA TRP A 66 -5.26 -5.97 0.00
C TRP A 66 -5.98 -6.91 -0.99
N LEU A 67 -6.02 -8.22 -0.72
CA LEU A 67 -6.71 -9.17 -1.58
C LEU A 67 -8.23 -9.08 -1.42
N ALA A 68 -8.74 -8.61 -0.27
CA ALA A 68 -10.16 -8.33 -0.06
C ALA A 68 -10.74 -7.30 -1.05
N TRP A 69 -9.88 -6.52 -1.71
CA TRP A 69 -10.27 -5.54 -2.73
C TRP A 69 -10.46 -6.14 -4.12
N LEU A 70 -10.10 -7.42 -4.32
CA LEU A 70 -10.27 -8.11 -5.61
C LEU A 70 -11.73 -8.49 -5.91
N ASP A 71 -12.57 -8.53 -4.88
CA ASP A 71 -13.97 -8.97 -4.95
C ASP A 71 -14.98 -7.80 -4.94
N LYS A 72 -14.48 -6.55 -5.00
CA LYS A 72 -15.31 -5.33 -5.09
C LYS A 72 -15.67 -4.96 -6.52
#